data_AF-W7QBK6-F1
#
_entry.id   AF-W7QBK6-F1
#
_cell.length_a   1.000
_cell.length_b   1.000
_cell.length_c   1.000
_cell.angle_alpha   90.00
_cell.angle_beta   90.00
_cell.angle_gamma   90.00
#
_symmetry.space_group_name_H-M   'P 1'
#
loop_
_entity.id
_entity.type
_entity.pdbx_description
1 polymer ?
#
loop_
_entity_poly.entity_id
_entity_poly.type
_entity_poly.pdbx_seq_one_letter_code
_entity_poly.pdbx_strand_id
1 'polypeptide(L)'
;MAIRLIQPRVDESLRNEFGRLDLQQIIAERRDDLMIRPTEDLDTLMREELGVSILDIRVKRIDLPEDVSAAVYDRMRSEREREAREWRAQGQEEAERIRANADRRRQVLLAQATERAETLRGEGDAEAAGIFSEAYGQDQEFFSFWRSLNAYRDSFDGDQDMLVLDPSSDFFRYLKSPFPDPRD
;
A
#
# COMPACT_ATOMS: atom_id res chain seq x y z
N MET A 1 -44.26 6.29 57.37
CA MET A 1 -43.78 7.64 57.73
C MET A 1 -42.28 7.80 57.46
N ALA A 2 -41.43 6.82 57.83
CA ALA A 2 -39.98 6.84 57.57
C ALA A 2 -39.56 6.95 56.09
N ILE A 3 -40.23 6.23 55.18
CA ILE A 3 -39.91 6.25 53.73
C ILE A 3 -39.96 7.68 53.15
N ARG A 4 -40.88 8.52 53.64
CA ARG A 4 -41.10 9.89 53.15
C ARG A 4 -39.99 10.87 53.55
N LEU A 5 -39.19 10.53 54.57
CA LEU A 5 -38.06 11.32 55.05
C LEU A 5 -36.73 10.86 54.42
N ILE A 6 -36.65 9.58 54.05
CA ILE A 6 -35.42 8.97 53.51
C ILE A 6 -35.30 9.22 52.00
N GLN A 7 -36.39 9.08 51.23
CA GLN A 7 -36.37 9.21 49.77
C GLN A 7 -35.69 10.49 49.25
N PRO A 8 -36.05 11.71 49.72
CA PRO A 8 -35.46 12.93 49.17
C PRO A 8 -33.95 13.05 49.41
N ARG A 9 -33.45 12.48 50.52
CA ARG A 9 -32.02 12.54 50.89
C ARG A 9 -31.18 11.56 50.07
N VAL A 10 -31.74 10.37 49.81
CA VAL A 10 -31.11 9.38 48.93
C VAL A 10 -31.05 9.92 47.49
N ASP A 11 -32.14 10.51 47.00
CA ASP A 11 -32.19 11.07 45.64
C ASP A 11 -31.17 12.21 45.44
N GLU A 12 -31.02 13.11 46.42
CA GLU A 12 -30.08 14.23 46.37
C GLU A 12 -28.61 13.77 46.44
N SER A 13 -28.29 12.80 47.31
CA SER A 13 -26.95 12.25 47.43
C SER A 13 -26.52 11.52 46.16
N LEU A 14 -27.40 10.68 45.61
CA LEU A 14 -27.13 9.98 44.35
C LEU A 14 -26.94 10.97 43.19
N ARG A 15 -27.81 11.99 43.07
CA ARG A 15 -27.70 13.01 42.02
C ARG A 15 -26.37 13.77 42.07
N ASN A 16 -25.91 14.13 43.27
CA ASN A 16 -24.63 14.83 43.44
C ASN A 16 -23.42 13.97 43.08
N GLU A 17 -23.46 12.67 43.33
CA GLU A 17 -22.39 11.75 42.95
C GLU A 17 -22.36 11.51 41.44
N PHE A 18 -23.52 11.25 40.82
CA PHE A 18 -23.60 11.08 39.36
C PHE A 18 -23.26 12.34 38.59
N GLY A 19 -23.47 13.53 39.16
CA GLY A 19 -23.07 14.80 38.55
C GLY A 19 -21.56 15.02 38.47
N ARG A 20 -20.76 14.23 39.21
CA ARG A 20 -19.28 14.32 39.20
C ARG A 20 -18.61 13.32 38.26
N LEU A 21 -19.36 12.37 37.72
CA LEU A 21 -18.85 11.27 36.88
C LEU A 21 -19.08 11.56 35.40
N ASP A 22 -18.17 11.07 34.54
CA ASP A 22 -18.35 11.17 33.10
C ASP A 22 -19.40 10.15 32.61
N LEU A 23 -20.21 10.53 31.61
CA LEU A 23 -21.29 9.71 31.07
C LEU A 23 -20.78 8.34 30.58
N GLN A 24 -19.55 8.29 30.05
CA GLN A 24 -18.91 7.06 29.61
C GLN A 24 -18.62 6.09 30.77
N GLN A 25 -18.32 6.61 31.96
CA GLN A 25 -18.04 5.83 33.16
C GLN A 25 -19.32 5.27 33.80
N ILE A 26 -20.42 6.02 33.74
CA ILE A 26 -21.74 5.62 34.25
C ILE A 26 -22.37 4.51 33.39
N ILE A 27 -22.09 4.51 32.08
CA ILE A 27 -22.62 3.54 31.12
C ILE A 27 -21.77 2.25 31.10
N ALA A 28 -20.50 2.32 31.48
CA ALA A 28 -19.62 1.16 31.54
C ALA A 28 -20.05 0.12 32.60
N GLU A 29 -19.62 -1.12 32.36
CA GLU A 29 -20.10 -2.39 32.94
C GLU A 29 -19.89 -2.58 34.46
N ARG A 30 -19.60 -1.51 35.22
CA ARG A 30 -19.28 -1.52 36.66
C ARG A 30 -20.21 -0.64 37.49
N ARG A 31 -21.52 -0.70 37.19
CA ARG A 31 -22.55 0.03 37.96
C ARG A 31 -22.56 -0.37 39.43
N ASP A 32 -22.29 -1.65 39.72
CA ASP A 32 -22.34 -2.19 41.08
C ASP A 32 -21.20 -1.61 41.95
N ASP A 33 -19.99 -1.48 41.41
CA ASP A 33 -18.84 -0.88 42.11
C ASP A 33 -19.07 0.61 42.41
N LEU A 34 -19.78 1.32 41.53
CA LEU A 34 -20.08 2.75 41.68
C LEU A 34 -21.08 3.02 42.81
N MET A 35 -21.93 2.06 43.15
CA MET A 35 -22.97 2.21 44.17
C MET A 35 -22.49 1.92 45.60
N ILE A 36 -21.29 1.35 45.77
CA ILE A 36 -20.75 0.96 47.08
C ILE A 36 -20.55 2.19 47.97
N ARG A 37 -19.77 3.18 47.52
CA ARG A 37 -19.43 4.37 48.33
C ARG A 37 -20.65 5.22 48.69
N PRO A 38 -21.57 5.54 47.76
CA PRO A 38 -22.77 6.31 48.11
C PRO A 38 -23.68 5.59 49.09
N THR A 39 -23.72 4.25 49.04
CA THR A 39 -24.52 3.44 49.96
C THR A 39 -23.93 3.47 51.38
N GLU A 40 -22.61 3.39 51.52
CA GLU A 40 -21.92 3.48 52.82
C GLU A 40 -22.06 4.86 53.47
N ASP A 41 -21.90 5.93 52.68
CA ASP A 41 -22.05 7.30 53.15
C ASP A 41 -23.50 7.58 53.61
N LEU A 42 -24.48 7.11 52.85
CA LEU A 42 -25.90 7.23 53.21
C LEU A 42 -26.27 6.37 54.42
N ASP A 43 -25.75 5.14 54.55
CA ASP A 43 -26.02 4.28 55.71
C ASP A 43 -25.51 4.93 57.00
N THR A 44 -24.31 5.51 56.97
CA THR A 44 -23.72 6.20 58.12
C THR A 44 -24.59 7.37 58.59
N LEU A 45 -24.99 8.24 57.65
CA LEU A 45 -25.84 9.40 57.95
C LEU A 45 -27.22 9.01 58.47
N MET A 46 -27.84 7.96 57.93
CA MET A 46 -29.17 7.52 58.36
C MET A 46 -29.17 6.84 59.74
N ARG A 47 -28.07 6.16 60.09
CA ARG A 47 -27.89 5.59 61.44
C ARG A 47 -27.74 6.67 62.50
N GLU A 48 -26.97 7.72 62.21
CA GLU A 48 -26.71 8.82 63.15
C GLU A 48 -27.95 9.69 63.38
N GLU A 49 -28.69 10.03 62.31
CA GLU A 49 -29.81 10.97 62.42
C GLU A 49 -31.15 10.30 62.74
N LEU A 50 -31.37 9.06 62.30
CA LEU A 50 -32.69 8.42 62.31
C LEU A 50 -32.68 7.03 62.96
N GLY A 51 -31.51 6.45 63.27
CA GLY A 51 -31.38 5.12 63.85
C GLY A 51 -31.78 3.98 62.91
N VAL A 52 -31.72 4.20 61.59
CA VAL A 52 -32.15 3.24 60.56
C VAL A 52 -30.93 2.79 59.74
N SER A 53 -30.82 1.49 59.46
CA SER A 53 -29.78 0.93 58.57
C SER A 53 -30.28 0.73 57.15
N ILE A 54 -29.43 1.05 56.18
CA ILE A 54 -29.64 0.80 54.75
C ILE A 54 -28.95 -0.52 54.39
N LEU A 55 -29.70 -1.44 53.76
CA LEU A 55 -29.17 -2.75 53.35
C LEU A 55 -28.59 -2.74 51.93
N ASP A 56 -29.28 -2.08 50.99
CA ASP A 56 -28.90 -2.04 49.57
C ASP A 56 -29.61 -0.86 48.87
N ILE A 57 -28.92 -0.19 47.95
CA ILE A 57 -29.46 0.85 47.07
C ILE A 57 -29.18 0.45 45.62
N ARG A 58 -30.24 0.35 44.82
CA ARG A 58 -30.13 0.00 43.39
C ARG A 58 -30.73 1.07 42.50
N VAL A 59 -30.02 1.37 41.41
CA VAL A 59 -30.52 2.26 40.36
C VAL A 59 -31.51 1.49 39.48
N LYS A 60 -32.76 1.97 39.46
CA LYS A 60 -33.80 1.37 38.61
C LYS A 60 -33.70 1.82 37.15
N ARG A 61 -33.48 3.12 36.92
CA ARG A 61 -33.34 3.71 35.58
C ARG A 61 -32.61 5.05 35.68
N ILE A 62 -31.75 5.34 34.71
CA ILE A 62 -31.11 6.65 34.53
C ILE A 62 -31.75 7.24 33.28
N ASP A 63 -32.58 8.26 33.45
CA ASP A 63 -33.16 9.02 32.35
C ASP A 63 -32.28 10.27 32.15
N LEU A 64 -31.57 10.34 31.03
CA LEU A 64 -30.81 11.55 30.67
C LEU A 64 -31.80 12.58 30.09
N PRO A 65 -31.82 13.83 30.55
CA PRO A 65 -32.68 14.87 29.98
C PRO A 65 -32.35 15.07 28.49
N GLU A 66 -33.36 15.11 27.63
CA GLU A 66 -33.19 15.19 26.16
C GLU A 66 -32.35 16.40 25.74
N ASP A 67 -32.43 17.52 26.47
CA ASP A 67 -31.77 18.79 26.15
C ASP A 67 -30.22 18.75 26.21
N VAL A 68 -29.62 17.90 27.05
CA VAL A 68 -28.14 17.83 27.20
C VAL A 68 -27.52 16.78 26.27
N SER A 69 -28.35 15.91 25.73
CA SER A 69 -27.92 14.77 24.91
C SER A 69 -27.45 15.21 23.51
N ALA A 70 -28.19 16.12 22.86
CA ALA A 70 -27.92 16.53 21.48
C ALA A 70 -26.55 17.19 21.30
N ALA A 71 -26.18 18.13 22.18
CA ALA A 71 -24.91 18.84 22.10
C ALA A 71 -23.69 17.93 22.31
N VAL A 72 -23.82 16.92 23.18
CA VAL A 72 -22.77 15.90 23.40
C VAL A 72 -22.67 14.99 22.19
N TYR A 73 -23.80 14.53 21.63
CA TYR A 73 -23.80 13.70 20.42
C TYR A 73 -23.22 14.43 19.21
N ASP A 74 -23.50 15.72 19.04
CA ASP A 74 -22.92 16.54 17.97
C ASP A 74 -21.41 16.69 18.11
N ARG A 75 -20.93 16.94 19.33
CA ARG A 75 -19.49 16.95 19.62
C ARG A 75 -18.84 15.60 19.32
N MET A 76 -19.43 14.50 19.78
CA MET A 76 -18.90 13.15 19.53
C MET A 76 -18.85 12.82 18.03
N ARG A 77 -19.85 13.24 17.26
CA ARG A 77 -19.90 13.07 15.81
C ARG A 77 -18.79 13.84 15.12
N SER A 78 -18.62 15.12 15.46
CA SER A 78 -17.56 15.97 14.92
C SER A 78 -16.17 15.43 15.25
N GLU A 79 -15.97 14.93 16.46
CA GLU A 79 -14.72 14.29 16.89
C GLU A 79 -14.44 13.01 16.09
N ARG A 80 -15.43 12.12 15.95
CA ARG A 80 -15.31 10.92 15.11
C ARG A 80 -15.03 11.24 13.64
N GLU A 81 -15.67 12.27 13.10
CA GLU A 81 -15.43 12.70 11.73
C GLU A 81 -14.02 13.28 11.56
N ARG A 82 -13.52 14.03 12.54
CA ARG A 82 -12.15 14.56 12.53
C ARG A 82 -11.15 13.42 12.56
N GLU A 83 -11.32 12.49 13.49
CA GLU A 83 -10.48 11.29 13.61
C GLU A 83 -10.51 10.50 12.28
N ALA A 84 -11.69 10.21 11.74
CA ALA A 84 -11.79 9.49 10.47
C ALA A 84 -11.16 10.24 9.28
N ARG A 85 -11.19 11.59 9.26
CA ARG A 85 -10.49 12.37 8.24
C ARG A 85 -8.97 12.25 8.40
N GLU A 86 -8.47 12.30 9.62
CA GLU A 86 -7.05 12.15 9.92
C GLU A 86 -6.53 10.76 9.51
N TRP A 87 -7.22 9.69 9.88
CA TRP A 87 -6.87 8.33 9.45
C TRP A 87 -6.88 8.16 7.93
N ARG A 88 -7.87 8.75 7.23
CA ARG A 88 -7.91 8.73 5.76
C ARG A 88 -6.77 9.52 5.13
N ALA A 89 -6.42 10.68 5.69
CA ALA A 89 -5.31 11.48 5.21
C ALA A 89 -3.97 10.75 5.36
N GLN A 90 -3.71 10.16 6.53
CA GLN A 90 -2.52 9.35 6.78
C GLN A 90 -2.46 8.13 5.85
N GLY A 91 -3.59 7.45 5.65
CA GLY A 91 -3.67 6.33 4.72
C GLY A 91 -3.39 6.73 3.26
N GLN A 92 -3.85 7.90 2.83
CA GLN A 92 -3.55 8.44 1.50
C GLN A 92 -2.08 8.82 1.35
N GLU A 93 -1.51 9.52 2.34
CA GLU A 93 -0.10 9.89 2.35
C GLU A 93 0.81 8.66 2.26
N GLU A 94 0.56 7.64 3.08
CA GLU A 94 1.34 6.42 3.06
C GLU A 94 1.19 5.66 1.74
N ALA A 95 -0.03 5.61 1.19
CA ALA A 95 -0.27 4.99 -0.12
C ALA A 95 0.49 5.71 -1.24
N GLU A 96 0.46 7.05 -1.28
CA GLU A 96 1.21 7.83 -2.26
C GLU A 96 2.72 7.65 -2.10
N ARG A 97 3.21 7.61 -0.86
CA ARG A 97 4.62 7.33 -0.57
C ARG A 97 5.05 5.95 -1.09
N ILE A 98 4.24 4.92 -0.88
CA ILE A 98 4.50 3.57 -1.37
C ILE A 98 4.51 3.55 -2.90
N ARG A 99 3.51 4.15 -3.55
CA ARG A 99 3.42 4.23 -5.02
C ARG A 99 4.64 4.92 -5.62
N ALA A 100 4.98 6.11 -5.11
CA ALA A 100 6.13 6.87 -5.59
C ALA A 100 7.45 6.09 -5.41
N ASN A 101 7.62 5.37 -4.30
CA ASN A 101 8.78 4.51 -4.09
C ASN A 101 8.81 3.32 -5.03
N ALA A 102 7.66 2.68 -5.28
CA ALA A 102 7.53 1.57 -6.22
C ALA A 102 7.85 2.02 -7.66
N ASP A 103 7.33 3.17 -8.09
CA ASP A 103 7.59 3.73 -9.42
C ASP A 103 9.07 4.06 -9.60
N ARG A 104 9.70 4.69 -8.60
CA ARG A 104 11.15 4.96 -8.62
C ARG A 104 11.95 3.67 -8.75
N ARG A 105 11.64 2.65 -7.94
CA ARG A 105 12.32 1.35 -8.01
C ARG A 105 12.14 0.67 -9.36
N ARG A 106 10.93 0.72 -9.93
CA ARG A 106 10.66 0.19 -11.28
C ARG A 106 11.53 0.90 -12.32
N GLN A 107 11.59 2.23 -12.30
CA GLN A 107 12.40 3.00 -13.24
C GLN A 107 13.89 2.65 -13.14
N VAL A 108 14.43 2.58 -11.93
CA VAL A 108 15.83 2.18 -11.71
C VAL A 108 16.08 0.76 -12.20
N LEU A 109 15.18 -0.19 -11.92
CA LEU A 109 15.32 -1.58 -12.35
C LEU A 109 15.28 -1.69 -13.88
N LEU A 110 14.37 -1.00 -14.55
CA LEU A 110 14.29 -0.98 -16.01
C LEU A 110 15.54 -0.34 -16.64
N ALA A 111 16.04 0.74 -16.05
CA ALA A 111 17.27 1.38 -16.50
C ALA A 111 18.48 0.42 -16.37
N GLN A 112 18.64 -0.23 -15.23
CA GLN A 112 19.70 -1.23 -15.01
C GLN A 112 19.56 -2.46 -15.92
N ALA A 113 18.33 -2.91 -16.17
CA ALA A 113 18.08 -4.02 -17.08
C ALA A 113 18.45 -3.65 -18.52
N THR A 114 18.11 -2.44 -18.96
CA THR A 114 18.44 -1.93 -20.30
C THR A 114 19.95 -1.74 -20.44
N GLU A 115 20.59 -1.10 -19.46
CA GLU A 115 22.05 -0.94 -19.40
C GLU A 115 22.74 -2.29 -19.57
N ARG A 116 22.40 -3.30 -18.75
CA ARG A 116 22.99 -4.64 -18.83
C ARG A 116 22.73 -5.32 -20.18
N ALA A 117 21.53 -5.16 -20.73
CA ALA A 117 21.20 -5.74 -22.03
C ALA A 117 22.05 -5.13 -23.15
N GLU A 118 22.23 -3.81 -23.16
CA GLU A 118 23.07 -3.13 -24.15
C GLU A 118 24.55 -3.44 -23.95
N THR A 119 25.04 -3.52 -22.70
CA THR A 119 26.41 -3.98 -22.42
C THR A 119 26.64 -5.38 -22.94
N LEU A 120 25.76 -6.34 -22.62
CA LEU A 120 25.91 -7.73 -23.06
C LEU A 120 25.84 -7.86 -24.58
N ARG A 121 24.94 -7.09 -25.22
CA ARG A 121 24.86 -7.05 -26.69
C ARG A 121 26.13 -6.47 -27.29
N GLY A 122 26.66 -5.38 -26.75
CA GLY A 122 27.91 -4.77 -27.19
C GLY A 122 29.12 -5.69 -27.00
N GLU A 123 29.19 -6.43 -25.90
CA GLU A 123 30.21 -7.46 -25.67
C GLU A 123 30.12 -8.59 -26.70
N GLY A 124 28.91 -9.08 -26.98
CA GLY A 124 28.69 -10.11 -28.00
C GLY A 124 29.02 -9.63 -29.41
N ASP A 125 28.66 -8.40 -29.76
CA ASP A 125 29.00 -7.79 -31.05
C ASP A 125 30.51 -7.60 -31.20
N ALA A 126 31.20 -7.20 -30.12
CA ALA A 126 32.66 -7.07 -30.11
C ALA A 126 33.35 -8.42 -30.26
N GLU A 127 32.88 -9.46 -29.56
CA GLU A 127 33.40 -10.83 -29.68
C GLU A 127 33.18 -11.37 -31.10
N ALA A 128 31.97 -11.22 -31.64
CA ALA A 128 31.65 -11.62 -33.00
C ALA A 128 32.54 -10.89 -34.03
N ALA A 129 32.70 -9.56 -33.90
CA ALA A 129 33.57 -8.79 -34.76
C ALA A 129 35.05 -9.21 -34.66
N GLY A 130 35.51 -9.59 -33.46
CA GLY A 130 36.84 -10.15 -33.22
C GLY A 130 37.05 -11.46 -33.97
N ILE A 131 36.13 -12.42 -33.78
CA ILE A 131 36.16 -13.71 -34.48
C ILE A 131 36.11 -13.52 -36.00
N PHE A 132 35.25 -12.61 -36.49
CA PHE A 132 35.18 -12.29 -37.92
C PHE A 132 36.48 -11.69 -38.45
N SER A 133 37.12 -10.81 -37.70
CA SER A 133 38.39 -10.19 -38.09
C SER A 133 39.53 -11.22 -38.13
N GLU A 134 39.57 -12.12 -37.15
CA GLU A 134 40.53 -13.23 -37.11
C GLU A 134 40.32 -14.18 -38.30
N ALA A 135 39.07 -14.57 -38.58
CA ALA A 135 38.74 -15.44 -39.72
C ALA A 135 39.08 -14.78 -41.07
N TYR A 136 38.79 -13.48 -41.22
CA TYR A 136 39.15 -12.71 -42.41
C TYR A 136 40.67 -12.61 -42.60
N GLY A 137 41.42 -12.49 -41.50
CA GLY A 137 42.89 -12.44 -41.52
C GLY A 137 43.57 -13.75 -41.91
N GLN A 138 42.90 -14.90 -41.78
CA GLN A 138 43.44 -16.19 -42.20
C GLN A 138 43.46 -16.32 -43.74
N ASP A 139 42.33 -16.02 -44.39
CA ASP A 139 42.20 -16.01 -45.84
C ASP A 139 41.05 -15.08 -46.25
N GLN A 140 41.43 -13.91 -46.77
CA GLN A 140 40.52 -12.83 -47.15
C GLN A 140 39.56 -13.24 -48.27
N GLU A 141 40.05 -14.04 -49.20
CA GLU A 141 39.39 -14.37 -50.46
C GLU A 141 38.40 -15.52 -50.25
N PHE A 142 38.83 -16.54 -49.51
CA PHE A 142 37.97 -17.64 -49.09
C PHE A 142 36.83 -17.16 -48.17
N PHE A 143 37.11 -16.25 -47.23
CA PHE A 143 36.09 -15.71 -46.35
C PHE A 143 35.01 -14.92 -47.12
N SER A 144 35.43 -14.06 -48.05
CA SER A 144 34.52 -13.26 -48.88
C SER A 144 33.63 -14.14 -49.75
N PHE A 145 34.20 -15.21 -50.34
CA PHE A 145 33.46 -16.23 -51.06
C PHE A 145 32.46 -16.97 -50.17
N TRP A 146 32.89 -17.52 -49.04
CA TRP A 146 32.02 -18.26 -48.11
C TRP A 146 30.86 -17.41 -47.57
N ARG A 147 31.12 -16.13 -47.25
CA ARG A 147 30.10 -15.19 -46.80
C ARG A 147 29.06 -14.89 -47.89
N SER A 148 29.49 -14.74 -49.13
CA SER A 148 28.57 -14.53 -50.26
C SER A 148 27.66 -15.75 -50.48
N LEU A 149 28.20 -16.98 -50.35
CA LEU A 149 27.42 -18.21 -50.43
C LEU A 149 26.37 -18.35 -49.32
N ASN A 150 26.71 -18.00 -48.07
CA ASN A 150 25.74 -17.97 -46.99
C ASN A 150 24.65 -16.91 -47.23
N ALA A 151 25.02 -15.72 -47.69
CA ALA A 151 24.05 -14.68 -48.03
C ALA A 151 23.10 -15.13 -49.15
N TYR A 152 23.58 -15.88 -50.15
CA TYR A 152 22.71 -16.51 -51.14
C TYR A 152 21.76 -17.51 -50.50
N ARG A 153 22.27 -18.43 -49.69
CA ARG A 153 21.46 -19.45 -49.02
C ARG A 153 20.34 -18.79 -48.19
N ASP A 154 20.67 -17.81 -47.35
CA ASP A 154 19.69 -17.12 -46.50
C ASP A 154 18.66 -16.32 -47.32
N SER A 155 19.08 -15.71 -48.42
CA SER A 155 18.19 -14.96 -49.31
C SER A 155 17.22 -15.85 -50.10
N PHE A 156 17.58 -17.12 -50.31
CA PHE A 156 16.78 -18.09 -51.06
C PHE A 156 16.01 -19.09 -50.15
N ASP A 157 16.12 -18.99 -48.82
CA ASP A 157 15.47 -19.90 -47.85
C ASP A 157 14.01 -19.51 -47.53
N GLY A 158 13.52 -18.36 -48.00
CA GLY A 158 12.15 -17.87 -47.78
C GLY A 158 11.26 -17.92 -49.02
N ASP A 159 9.98 -18.30 -48.86
CA ASP A 159 8.89 -18.37 -49.88
C ASP A 159 8.49 -16.99 -50.50
N GLN A 160 9.42 -16.05 -50.67
CA GLN A 160 9.15 -14.72 -51.24
C GLN A 160 9.61 -14.66 -52.72
N ASP A 161 8.66 -14.95 -53.61
CA ASP A 161 8.84 -15.24 -55.04
C ASP A 161 9.29 -14.07 -55.97
N MET A 162 9.74 -12.92 -55.45
CA MET A 162 10.17 -11.84 -56.36
C MET A 162 11.31 -10.98 -55.81
N LEU A 163 12.52 -11.35 -56.21
CA LEU A 163 13.75 -10.63 -55.93
C LEU A 163 14.12 -9.78 -57.16
N VAL A 164 13.87 -8.46 -57.12
CA VAL A 164 14.30 -7.53 -58.17
C VAL A 164 15.73 -7.13 -57.88
N LEU A 165 16.68 -7.80 -58.53
CA LEU A 165 18.11 -7.52 -58.38
C LEU A 165 18.72 -7.07 -59.70
N ASP A 166 19.59 -6.08 -59.61
CA ASP A 166 20.45 -5.67 -60.72
C ASP A 166 21.46 -6.79 -61.01
N PRO A 167 21.48 -7.37 -62.23
CA PRO A 167 22.42 -8.40 -62.60
C PRO A 167 23.88 -7.96 -62.46
N SER A 168 24.19 -6.66 -62.48
CA SER A 168 25.54 -6.11 -62.37
C SER A 168 26.06 -5.91 -60.94
N SER A 169 25.22 -6.17 -59.92
CA SER A 169 25.58 -6.00 -58.51
C SER A 169 26.74 -6.90 -58.07
N ASP A 170 27.60 -6.36 -57.20
CA ASP A 170 28.67 -7.08 -56.48
C ASP A 170 28.16 -8.31 -55.73
N PHE A 171 26.86 -8.32 -55.41
CA PHE A 171 26.19 -9.46 -54.82
C PHE A 171 26.39 -10.72 -55.65
N PHE A 172 26.38 -10.68 -56.98
CA PHE A 172 26.52 -11.87 -57.85
C PHE A 172 27.95 -12.15 -58.35
N ARG A 173 28.96 -11.44 -57.83
CA ARG A 173 30.34 -11.55 -58.31
C ARG A 173 30.83 -13.00 -58.33
N TYR A 174 30.64 -13.73 -57.24
CA TYR A 174 31.08 -15.13 -57.09
C TYR A 174 30.16 -16.14 -57.81
N LEU A 175 28.92 -15.77 -58.14
CA LEU A 175 28.04 -16.59 -58.97
C LEU A 175 28.44 -16.55 -60.45
N LYS A 176 28.99 -15.42 -60.90
CA LYS A 176 29.43 -15.20 -62.29
C LYS A 176 30.85 -15.69 -62.56
N SER A 177 31.75 -15.54 -61.59
CA SER A 177 33.12 -16.04 -61.68
C SER A 177 33.58 -16.54 -60.30
N PRO A 178 33.95 -17.83 -60.17
CA PRO A 178 34.35 -18.42 -58.88
C PRO A 178 35.73 -17.95 -58.39
N PHE A 179 36.52 -17.28 -59.22
CA PHE A 179 37.82 -16.70 -58.88
C PHE A 179 37.90 -15.25 -59.37
N PRO A 180 38.49 -14.32 -58.59
CA PRO A 180 38.77 -12.97 -59.07
C PRO A 180 39.80 -12.99 -60.20
N ASP A 181 39.65 -12.08 -61.16
CA ASP A 181 40.61 -11.88 -62.24
C ASP A 181 41.95 -11.42 -61.61
N PRO A 182 43.11 -12.02 -61.96
CA PRO A 182 44.42 -11.70 -61.37
C PRO A 182 44.96 -10.27 -61.66
N ARG A 183 44.09 -9.29 -61.95
CA ARG A 183 44.46 -7.92 -62.35
C ARG A 183 43.97 -6.79 -61.44
N ASP A 184 43.30 -7.08 -60.33
CA ASP A 184 42.90 -6.08 -59.31
C ASP A 184 43.55 -6.34 -57.95
#